data_AF-A0A830DGX1-F1
#
_entry.id   AF-A0A830DGX1-F1
#
_cell.length_a   1.000
_cell.length_b   1.000
_cell.length_c   1.000
_cell.angle_alpha   90.00
_cell.angle_beta   90.00
_cell.angle_gamma   90.00
#
_symmetry.space_group_name_H-M   'P 1'
#
loop_
_entity.id
_entity.type
_entity.pdbx_description
1 polymer ?
#
loop_
_entity_poly.entity_id
_entity_poly.type
_entity_poly.pdbx_seq_one_letter_code
_entity_poly.pdbx_strand_id
1 'polypeptide(L)'
;MLSYGGSSKEQSSCLTGNPIDDCWRCDTSWQLNRQRLADCAIGFGQYALGGKGGRYYVVTDSSDPDPVTPRPGTLRHAVIQTEPLWIVFASSMLIRLSEELIFNSYKTLDGRGANVHITGGGCITLQYVSNVIIHNVHVHHCYSSGDTNVRSSPTHFGHRGKSDGDGISIFGARDIWIDHCSLSHCKDGLVDVVMGSTGITVSNNHFSHHNEVMLLGHSDDYLPDSGMQVTIAFNQFGQKLIQRMPRCRRGYIHVVNNDFTQWEMYAIGGSGNPTINSQGNRYIAPYDRNAKEVTKRVDTSEDQWRGWNWRSEGDVMANGAYFVASGEGVEVKYEKAYSVEPKSAAYIDQLTLNAGVLTNRGNNLGKWTAGNNGSEGFQDANSGIFEDYGDFGGSSRTYSDNSTFLTFLTARWQKSDLDGHLCGFKCSRCTKSAGDYLAMINIKGLSIISTSGIRKVRMQDNEKILEYFTQITSISNQMASNGEVVEFQKVFEKNLRSLLNEFDHVIVAIEESKDISLMSTKAYKESWRLTRLDPSTKFSI
;
A
#
# COMPACT_ATOMS: atom_id res chain seq x y z
N MET A 1 -21.51 19.58 58.37
CA MET A 1 -22.53 18.58 57.96
C MET A 1 -23.16 19.05 56.66
N LEU A 2 -23.66 18.14 55.82
CA LEU A 2 -24.02 18.28 54.39
C LEU A 2 -22.92 17.84 53.43
N SER A 3 -22.85 16.53 53.21
CA SER A 3 -22.24 15.94 52.01
C SER A 3 -23.23 16.05 50.84
N TYR A 4 -22.74 16.31 49.64
CA TYR A 4 -23.45 15.99 48.41
C TYR A 4 -22.81 14.74 47.80
N GLY A 5 -23.44 13.59 48.05
CA GLY A 5 -23.10 12.35 47.35
C GLY A 5 -23.54 12.44 45.90
N GLY A 6 -22.59 12.75 45.00
CA GLY A 6 -22.81 12.69 43.57
C GLY A 6 -22.95 11.25 43.11
N SER A 7 -24.17 10.87 42.69
CA SER A 7 -24.52 9.56 42.14
C SER A 7 -23.43 8.98 41.23
N SER A 8 -22.91 7.82 41.63
CA SER A 8 -22.20 6.90 40.74
C SER A 8 -23.17 6.39 39.68
N LYS A 9 -23.23 7.06 38.53
CA LYS A 9 -23.90 6.51 37.34
C LYS A 9 -23.14 5.25 36.92
N GLU A 10 -23.88 4.16 36.74
CA GLU A 10 -23.36 2.89 36.25
C GLU A 10 -22.63 3.08 34.91
N GLN A 11 -21.33 2.79 34.89
CA GLN A 11 -20.47 2.97 33.73
C GLN A 11 -19.65 1.70 33.47
N SER A 12 -20.33 0.55 33.36
CA SER A 12 -19.66 -0.76 33.28
C SER A 12 -20.48 -1.87 32.59
N SER A 13 -20.89 -1.68 31.34
CA SER A 13 -21.46 -2.78 30.51
C SER A 13 -21.02 -2.82 29.05
N CYS A 14 -20.40 -1.76 28.52
CA CYS A 14 -19.91 -1.73 27.14
C CYS A 14 -18.37 -1.86 27.02
N LEU A 15 -17.62 -1.41 28.02
CA LEU A 15 -16.16 -1.31 27.93
C LEU A 15 -15.52 -2.69 27.76
N THR A 16 -14.96 -2.92 26.57
CA THR A 16 -14.16 -4.09 26.19
C THR A 16 -12.72 -3.96 26.69
N GLY A 17 -12.27 -2.76 27.07
CA GLY A 17 -10.89 -2.48 27.36
C GLY A 17 -10.06 -2.19 26.10
N ASN A 18 -10.59 -2.40 24.90
CA ASN A 18 -9.96 -1.93 23.66
C ASN A 18 -10.26 -0.43 23.49
N PRO A 19 -9.25 0.46 23.51
CA PRO A 19 -9.46 1.90 23.54
C PRO A 19 -10.08 2.47 22.25
N ILE A 20 -9.90 1.79 21.11
CA ILE A 20 -10.50 2.19 19.83
C ILE A 20 -12.00 1.94 19.88
N ASP A 21 -12.37 0.70 20.19
CA ASP A 21 -13.76 0.23 20.27
C ASP A 21 -14.54 1.00 21.33
N ASP A 22 -13.98 1.10 22.55
CA ASP A 22 -14.63 1.74 23.69
C ASP A 22 -14.92 3.24 23.42
N CYS A 23 -14.11 3.89 22.58
CA CYS A 23 -14.26 5.31 22.23
C CYS A 23 -15.53 5.62 21.39
N TRP A 24 -15.98 4.70 20.54
CA TRP A 24 -17.17 4.90 19.68
C TRP A 24 -18.28 3.87 19.83
N ARG A 25 -17.99 2.59 20.10
CA ARG A 25 -19.00 1.51 20.19
C ARG A 25 -19.89 1.65 21.42
N CYS A 26 -19.40 2.33 22.46
CA CYS A 26 -20.18 2.66 23.65
C CYS A 26 -21.12 3.85 23.48
N ASP A 27 -21.13 4.48 22.30
CA ASP A 27 -22.27 5.26 21.85
C ASP A 27 -23.37 4.31 21.31
N THR A 28 -24.43 4.09 22.09
CA THR A 28 -25.61 3.32 21.65
C THR A 28 -26.33 3.95 20.45
N SER A 29 -25.97 5.19 20.11
CA SER A 29 -26.42 5.94 18.95
C SER A 29 -25.32 6.17 17.90
N TRP A 30 -24.26 5.34 17.87
CA TRP A 30 -23.17 5.45 16.88
C TRP A 30 -23.66 5.53 15.44
N GLN A 31 -24.80 4.90 15.11
CA GLN A 31 -25.44 4.95 13.79
C GLN A 31 -25.90 6.36 13.38
N LEU A 32 -26.21 7.23 14.35
CA LEU A 32 -26.51 8.65 14.13
C LEU A 32 -25.22 9.50 14.08
N ASN A 33 -24.18 9.04 14.77
CA ASN A 33 -22.90 9.73 14.97
C ASN A 33 -21.73 9.05 14.22
N ARG A 34 -21.95 8.44 13.04
CA ARG A 34 -20.95 7.57 12.37
C ARG A 34 -19.55 8.18 12.27
N GLN A 35 -19.48 9.49 11.99
CA GLN A 35 -18.22 10.22 11.82
C GLN A 35 -17.38 10.35 13.11
N ARG A 36 -17.95 10.11 14.28
CA ARG A 36 -17.24 10.03 15.58
C ARG A 36 -16.15 8.96 15.58
N LEU A 37 -16.27 7.92 14.74
CA LEU A 37 -15.23 6.91 14.56
C LEU A 37 -13.86 7.54 14.28
N ALA A 38 -13.81 8.61 13.49
CA ALA A 38 -12.55 9.28 13.11
C ALA A 38 -11.86 10.03 14.27
N ASP A 39 -12.49 10.11 15.45
CA ASP A 39 -11.86 10.62 16.69
C ASP A 39 -11.26 9.52 17.57
N CYS A 40 -11.38 8.25 17.16
CA CYS A 40 -10.99 7.08 17.95
C CYS A 40 -9.76 6.35 17.41
N ALA A 41 -9.12 6.88 16.36
CA ALA A 41 -7.85 6.39 15.87
C ALA A 41 -6.75 6.61 16.92
N ILE A 42 -5.89 5.61 17.10
CA ILE A 42 -4.70 5.66 17.97
C ILE A 42 -3.43 5.50 17.14
N GLY A 43 -2.28 5.42 17.78
CA GLY A 43 -1.05 5.03 17.10
C GLY A 43 -0.48 6.15 16.23
N PHE A 44 0.36 5.76 15.27
CA PHE A 44 0.88 6.70 14.28
C PHE A 44 -0.20 7.17 13.27
N GLY A 45 -1.31 6.43 13.15
CA GLY A 45 -2.46 6.77 12.29
C GLY A 45 -3.52 7.63 12.97
N GLN A 46 -3.30 8.11 14.21
CA GLN A 46 -4.28 8.89 14.98
C GLN A 46 -4.79 10.16 14.28
N TYR A 47 -4.05 10.69 13.31
CA TYR A 47 -4.43 11.86 12.52
C TYR A 47 -5.21 11.53 11.22
N ALA A 48 -5.54 10.26 10.98
CA ALA A 48 -6.31 9.82 9.82
C ALA A 48 -7.79 10.24 9.96
N LEU A 49 -8.13 11.49 9.62
CA LEU A 49 -9.50 12.01 9.73
C LEU A 49 -10.48 11.44 8.68
N GLY A 50 -9.97 10.76 7.65
CA GLY A 50 -10.78 10.21 6.58
C GLY A 50 -11.65 11.27 5.91
N GLY A 51 -12.93 10.95 5.70
CA GLY A 51 -13.94 11.86 5.17
C GLY A 51 -14.71 12.67 6.24
N LYS A 52 -14.19 12.82 7.47
CA LYS A 52 -14.87 13.56 8.55
C LYS A 52 -15.19 15.01 8.15
N GLY A 53 -16.38 15.49 8.50
CA GLY A 53 -16.90 16.79 8.05
C GLY A 53 -17.40 16.81 6.60
N GLY A 54 -17.07 15.78 5.83
CA GLY A 54 -17.61 15.55 4.50
C GLY A 54 -19.08 15.09 4.53
N ARG A 55 -19.74 15.22 3.39
CA ARG A 55 -21.09 14.68 3.19
C ARG A 55 -21.05 13.14 3.14
N TYR A 56 -22.15 12.50 3.50
CA TYR A 56 -22.31 11.07 3.25
C TYR A 56 -22.45 10.81 1.75
N TYR A 57 -21.78 9.77 1.28
CA TYR A 57 -22.00 9.19 -0.05
C TYR A 57 -22.54 7.78 0.15
N VAL A 58 -23.73 7.49 -0.38
CA VAL A 58 -24.35 6.17 -0.27
C VAL A 58 -24.06 5.39 -1.54
N VAL A 59 -23.30 4.29 -1.41
CA VAL A 59 -23.14 3.30 -2.48
C VAL A 59 -24.45 2.52 -2.59
N THR A 60 -25.03 2.53 -3.78
CA THR A 60 -26.29 1.86 -4.15
C THR A 60 -26.12 0.87 -5.31
N ASP A 61 -24.98 0.94 -6.02
CA ASP A 61 -24.64 0.08 -7.15
C ASP A 61 -23.30 -0.62 -6.86
N SER A 62 -23.31 -1.95 -6.80
CA SER A 62 -22.11 -2.76 -6.55
C SER A 62 -21.33 -3.13 -7.81
N SER A 63 -21.79 -2.68 -8.99
CA SER A 63 -21.11 -2.94 -10.26
C SER A 63 -19.93 -1.99 -10.50
N ASP A 64 -18.93 -2.50 -11.22
CA ASP A 64 -17.73 -1.75 -11.60
C ASP A 64 -17.32 -2.04 -13.07
N PRO A 65 -18.20 -1.76 -14.06
CA PRO A 65 -18.01 -2.20 -15.44
C PRO A 65 -17.03 -1.32 -16.25
N ASP A 66 -16.72 -0.11 -15.79
CA ASP A 66 -15.86 0.85 -16.47
C ASP A 66 -14.93 1.55 -15.46
N PRO A 67 -13.61 1.27 -15.48
CA PRO A 67 -12.64 1.90 -14.59
C PRO A 67 -12.31 3.35 -14.95
N VAL A 68 -12.74 3.84 -16.13
CA VAL A 68 -12.54 5.20 -16.65
C VAL A 68 -13.78 6.07 -16.49
N THR A 69 -14.99 5.52 -16.51
CA THR A 69 -16.26 6.29 -16.42
C THR A 69 -17.23 5.76 -15.36
N PRO A 70 -16.82 5.74 -14.08
CA PRO A 70 -17.65 5.18 -13.01
C PRO A 70 -18.95 5.98 -12.81
N ARG A 71 -20.07 5.27 -12.65
CA ARG A 71 -21.40 5.90 -12.50
C ARG A 71 -21.63 6.40 -11.06
N PRO A 72 -22.31 7.54 -10.85
CA PRO A 72 -22.85 7.89 -9.54
C PRO A 72 -23.66 6.75 -8.93
N GLY A 73 -23.53 6.55 -7.61
CA GLY A 73 -24.05 5.36 -6.90
C GLY A 73 -23.04 4.21 -6.76
N THR A 74 -21.99 4.15 -7.58
CA THR A 74 -20.93 3.13 -7.44
C THR A 74 -19.86 3.53 -6.42
N LEU A 75 -19.13 2.53 -5.89
CA LEU A 75 -17.98 2.74 -5.02
C LEU A 75 -16.81 3.45 -5.76
N ARG A 76 -16.52 3.07 -7.01
CA ARG A 76 -15.45 3.72 -7.81
C ARG A 76 -15.74 5.20 -8.02
N HIS A 77 -16.99 5.59 -8.27
CA HIS A 77 -17.34 7.01 -8.34
C HIS A 77 -17.16 7.71 -6.99
N ALA A 78 -17.45 7.06 -5.87
CA ALA A 78 -17.31 7.65 -4.53
C ALA A 78 -15.85 7.98 -4.17
N VAL A 79 -14.93 7.02 -4.32
CA VAL A 79 -13.56 7.14 -3.79
C VAL A 79 -12.70 8.17 -4.51
N ILE A 80 -13.00 8.46 -5.78
CA ILE A 80 -12.22 9.40 -6.59
C ILE A 80 -12.57 10.88 -6.34
N GLN A 81 -13.71 11.19 -5.73
CA GLN A 81 -14.20 12.58 -5.63
C GLN A 81 -13.20 13.49 -4.90
N THR A 82 -13.21 14.78 -5.23
CA THR A 82 -12.26 15.75 -4.68
C THR A 82 -12.62 16.17 -3.26
N GLU A 83 -13.91 16.31 -2.94
CA GLU A 83 -14.33 16.68 -1.59
C GLU A 83 -14.16 15.53 -0.57
N PRO A 84 -14.06 15.85 0.74
CA PRO A 84 -14.15 14.85 1.79
C PRO A 84 -15.49 14.09 1.72
N LEU A 85 -15.45 12.75 1.76
CA LEU A 85 -16.66 11.90 1.73
C LEU A 85 -16.62 10.79 2.77
N TRP A 86 -17.73 10.65 3.50
CA TRP A 86 -18.00 9.50 4.35
C TRP A 86 -18.85 8.49 3.56
N ILE A 87 -18.20 7.47 3.00
CA ILE A 87 -18.80 6.50 2.09
C ILE A 87 -19.44 5.38 2.91
N VAL A 88 -20.74 5.18 2.74
CA VAL A 88 -21.57 4.14 3.37
C VAL A 88 -22.30 3.32 2.32
N PHE A 89 -22.91 2.21 2.71
CA PHE A 89 -23.59 1.28 1.81
C PHE A 89 -25.08 1.16 2.14
N ALA A 90 -25.94 1.16 1.11
CA ALA A 90 -27.38 1.02 1.29
C ALA A 90 -27.79 -0.40 1.75
N SER A 91 -27.01 -1.41 1.35
CA SER A 91 -27.24 -2.83 1.62
C SER A 91 -25.91 -3.57 1.74
N SER A 92 -25.96 -4.84 2.13
CA SER A 92 -24.86 -5.78 1.86
C SER A 92 -24.55 -5.84 0.36
N MET A 93 -23.28 -5.98 -0.01
CA MET A 93 -22.81 -5.92 -1.40
C MET A 93 -21.59 -6.82 -1.62
N LEU A 94 -21.54 -7.47 -2.78
CA LEU A 94 -20.31 -8.04 -3.34
C LEU A 94 -19.86 -7.17 -4.50
N ILE A 95 -18.79 -6.40 -4.29
CA ILE A 95 -18.18 -5.50 -5.26
C ILE A 95 -17.04 -6.25 -5.93
N ARG A 96 -17.22 -6.58 -7.21
CA ARG A 96 -16.21 -7.19 -8.08
C ARG A 96 -15.59 -6.10 -8.93
N LEU A 97 -14.43 -5.63 -8.52
CA LEU A 97 -13.68 -4.59 -9.20
C LEU A 97 -13.12 -5.14 -10.52
N SER A 98 -13.22 -4.35 -11.58
CA SER A 98 -12.55 -4.66 -12.85
C SER A 98 -11.05 -4.41 -12.77
N GLU A 99 -10.67 -3.33 -12.06
CA GLU A 99 -9.31 -2.82 -11.95
C GLU A 99 -9.03 -2.21 -10.57
N GLU A 100 -7.77 -1.87 -10.26
CA GLU A 100 -7.38 -1.13 -9.06
C GLU A 100 -8.37 0.00 -8.71
N LEU A 101 -8.93 -0.03 -7.51
CA LEU A 101 -9.78 1.00 -6.95
C LEU A 101 -8.89 2.10 -6.36
N ILE A 102 -8.52 3.08 -7.18
CA ILE A 102 -7.66 4.20 -6.78
C ILE A 102 -8.47 5.20 -5.96
N PHE A 103 -8.05 5.45 -4.72
CA PHE A 103 -8.66 6.47 -3.86
C PHE A 103 -8.07 7.86 -4.10
N ASN A 104 -8.88 8.88 -3.82
CA ASN A 104 -8.42 10.25 -3.57
C ASN A 104 -8.30 10.49 -2.04
N SER A 105 -7.70 11.60 -1.63
CA SER A 105 -7.54 11.96 -0.22
C SER A 105 -8.88 12.26 0.46
N TYR A 106 -8.90 12.26 1.80
CA TYR A 106 -10.07 12.60 2.64
C TYR A 106 -11.27 11.68 2.37
N LYS A 107 -11.10 10.38 2.56
CA LYS A 107 -12.14 9.37 2.34
C LYS A 107 -12.27 8.47 3.56
N THR A 108 -13.50 8.22 4.00
CA THR A 108 -13.81 7.09 4.88
C THR A 108 -14.61 6.09 4.08
N LEU A 109 -14.18 4.84 4.05
CA LEU A 109 -15.00 3.70 3.67
C LEU A 109 -15.56 3.08 4.96
N ASP A 110 -16.86 3.17 5.18
CA ASP A 110 -17.54 2.72 6.41
C ASP A 110 -18.59 1.64 6.08
N GLY A 111 -18.17 0.38 6.17
CA GLY A 111 -19.02 -0.78 5.92
C GLY A 111 -20.01 -1.12 7.05
N ARG A 112 -20.02 -0.40 8.19
CA ARG A 112 -20.89 -0.77 9.34
C ARG A 112 -22.36 -0.76 8.93
N GLY A 113 -23.12 -1.77 9.35
CA GLY A 113 -24.53 -1.92 9.03
C GLY A 113 -24.84 -2.66 7.72
N ALA A 114 -23.81 -3.03 6.95
CA ALA A 114 -23.89 -3.84 5.74
C ALA A 114 -22.81 -4.95 5.77
N ASN A 115 -23.03 -6.07 5.09
CA ASN A 115 -21.94 -7.00 4.81
C ASN A 115 -21.34 -6.66 3.43
N VAL A 116 -20.14 -6.08 3.42
CA VAL A 116 -19.50 -5.55 2.21
C VAL A 116 -18.24 -6.35 1.90
N HIS A 117 -18.21 -6.98 0.72
CA HIS A 117 -17.07 -7.70 0.19
C HIS A 117 -16.50 -6.96 -1.03
N ILE A 118 -15.19 -6.72 -1.02
CA ILE A 118 -14.42 -6.12 -2.11
C ILE A 118 -13.45 -7.18 -2.63
N THR A 119 -13.52 -7.44 -3.93
CA THR A 119 -12.82 -8.53 -4.63
C THR A 119 -12.46 -8.08 -6.05
N GLY A 120 -11.60 -8.82 -6.75
CA GLY A 120 -11.41 -8.65 -8.20
C GLY A 120 -10.05 -8.07 -8.58
N GLY A 121 -10.00 -7.30 -9.67
CA GLY A 121 -8.77 -6.73 -10.18
C GLY A 121 -8.17 -5.68 -9.24
N GLY A 122 -6.93 -5.87 -8.79
CA GLY A 122 -6.09 -4.92 -8.06
C GLY A 122 -6.56 -4.46 -6.65
N CYS A 123 -7.83 -4.64 -6.30
CA CYS A 123 -8.45 -4.19 -5.05
C CYS A 123 -8.13 -2.72 -4.69
N ILE A 124 -7.67 -2.40 -3.47
CA ILE A 124 -7.64 -1.00 -2.98
C ILE A 124 -6.24 -0.39 -3.14
N THR A 125 -6.14 0.74 -3.86
CA THR A 125 -4.87 1.45 -4.06
C THR A 125 -4.90 2.86 -3.47
N LEU A 126 -4.11 3.09 -2.41
CA LEU A 126 -3.94 4.36 -1.71
C LEU A 126 -2.58 4.99 -2.09
N GLN A 127 -2.48 5.56 -3.29
CA GLN A 127 -1.25 6.14 -3.83
C GLN A 127 -1.19 7.68 -3.71
N TYR A 128 -0.13 8.21 -3.10
CA TYR A 128 0.14 9.65 -2.96
C TYR A 128 -1.01 10.46 -2.33
N VAL A 129 -1.81 9.83 -1.49
CA VAL A 129 -2.97 10.42 -0.81
C VAL A 129 -2.72 10.60 0.69
N SER A 130 -3.61 11.34 1.36
CA SER A 130 -3.64 11.38 2.81
C SER A 130 -5.04 11.35 3.38
N ASN A 131 -5.16 11.09 4.68
CA ASN A 131 -6.43 11.09 5.41
C ASN A 131 -7.43 10.09 4.81
N VAL A 132 -7.11 8.80 4.92
CA VAL A 132 -8.01 7.72 4.47
C VAL A 132 -8.26 6.75 5.62
N ILE A 133 -9.54 6.45 5.85
CA ILE A 133 -9.99 5.40 6.77
C ILE A 133 -10.65 4.30 5.93
N ILE A 134 -10.19 3.06 6.08
CA ILE A 134 -10.83 1.85 5.53
C ILE A 134 -11.37 1.06 6.71
N HIS A 135 -12.69 1.01 6.87
CA HIS A 135 -13.33 0.47 8.07
C HIS A 135 -14.47 -0.51 7.78
N ASN A 136 -14.46 -1.65 8.48
CA ASN A 136 -15.56 -2.62 8.52
C ASN A 136 -15.93 -3.25 7.17
N VAL A 137 -14.93 -3.65 6.37
CA VAL A 137 -15.13 -4.32 5.07
C VAL A 137 -14.33 -5.62 4.95
N HIS A 138 -14.83 -6.57 4.16
CA HIS A 138 -14.09 -7.75 3.75
C HIS A 138 -13.32 -7.45 2.45
N VAL A 139 -12.01 -7.74 2.41
CA VAL A 139 -11.16 -7.60 1.22
C VAL A 139 -10.52 -8.95 0.93
N HIS A 140 -10.87 -9.59 -0.19
CA HIS A 140 -10.39 -10.94 -0.49
C HIS A 140 -10.48 -11.29 -1.98
N HIS A 141 -9.81 -12.37 -2.40
CA HIS A 141 -9.83 -12.84 -3.80
C HIS A 141 -9.45 -11.72 -4.80
N CYS A 142 -8.51 -10.87 -4.38
CA CYS A 142 -7.89 -9.86 -5.21
C CYS A 142 -6.90 -10.53 -6.17
N TYR A 143 -6.90 -10.11 -7.44
CA TYR A 143 -6.03 -10.66 -8.47
C TYR A 143 -5.38 -9.56 -9.32
N SER A 144 -4.25 -9.91 -9.92
CA SER A 144 -3.48 -9.05 -10.81
C SER A 144 -4.30 -8.61 -12.05
N SER A 145 -4.53 -7.31 -12.19
CA SER A 145 -5.22 -6.66 -13.33
C SER A 145 -4.46 -5.41 -13.78
N GLY A 146 -4.80 -4.82 -14.92
CA GLY A 146 -4.19 -3.57 -15.39
C GLY A 146 -3.94 -3.57 -16.89
N ASP A 147 -2.85 -2.91 -17.29
CA ASP A 147 -2.50 -2.61 -18.69
C ASP A 147 -3.63 -1.85 -19.43
N THR A 148 -4.35 -0.99 -18.67
CA THR A 148 -5.53 -0.24 -19.09
C THR A 148 -5.58 1.15 -18.44
N ASN A 149 -6.50 2.01 -18.88
CA ASN A 149 -6.73 3.30 -18.25
C ASN A 149 -7.60 3.15 -16.99
N VAL A 150 -7.21 3.82 -15.90
CA VAL A 150 -7.98 3.84 -14.65
C VAL A 150 -8.13 5.28 -14.16
N ARG A 151 -9.35 5.66 -13.74
CA ARG A 151 -9.64 6.97 -13.17
C ARG A 151 -9.16 7.07 -11.72
N SER A 152 -8.49 8.18 -11.39
CA SER A 152 -8.01 8.50 -10.04
C SER A 152 -8.62 9.79 -9.46
N SER A 153 -9.24 10.63 -10.30
CA SER A 153 -9.99 11.82 -9.87
C SER A 153 -11.11 12.15 -10.87
N PRO A 154 -12.04 13.09 -10.58
CA PRO A 154 -13.08 13.48 -11.52
C PRO A 154 -12.51 14.02 -12.85
N THR A 155 -11.30 14.58 -12.81
CA THR A 155 -10.63 15.20 -13.97
C THR A 155 -9.46 14.38 -14.53
N HIS A 156 -8.97 13.35 -13.82
CA HIS A 156 -7.78 12.59 -14.22
C HIS A 156 -8.02 11.07 -14.26
N PHE A 157 -7.64 10.47 -15.38
CA PHE A 157 -7.37 9.05 -15.53
C PHE A 157 -6.02 8.88 -16.24
N GLY A 158 -5.39 7.73 -16.07
CA GLY A 158 -4.12 7.42 -16.74
C GLY A 158 -3.91 5.93 -16.89
N HIS A 159 -2.96 5.57 -17.76
CA HIS A 159 -2.62 4.17 -18.00
C HIS A 159 -1.93 3.56 -16.78
N ARG A 160 -2.47 2.44 -16.30
CA ARG A 160 -1.92 1.60 -15.24
C ARG A 160 -1.29 0.38 -15.90
N GLY A 161 -0.04 0.08 -15.56
CA GLY A 161 0.49 -1.25 -15.81
C GLY A 161 -0.16 -2.27 -14.88
N LYS A 162 0.08 -3.55 -15.15
CA LYS A 162 -0.36 -4.67 -14.30
C LYS A 162 0.00 -4.50 -12.81
N SER A 163 -1.02 -4.57 -11.96
CA SER A 163 -0.94 -4.65 -10.49
C SER A 163 -0.58 -6.06 -10.03
N ASP A 164 0.00 -6.21 -8.84
CA ASP A 164 0.41 -7.52 -8.31
C ASP A 164 -0.80 -8.33 -7.77
N GLY A 165 -1.84 -7.63 -7.30
CA GLY A 165 -3.11 -8.21 -6.82
C GLY A 165 -3.21 -8.29 -5.30
N ASP A 166 -2.71 -7.28 -4.61
CA ASP A 166 -2.82 -7.11 -3.15
C ASP A 166 -4.27 -6.89 -2.70
N GLY A 167 -4.51 -6.99 -1.39
CA GLY A 167 -5.75 -6.48 -0.78
C GLY A 167 -5.80 -4.95 -0.72
N ILE A 168 -4.81 -4.35 -0.05
CA ILE A 168 -4.68 -2.89 0.15
C ILE A 168 -3.22 -2.46 -0.07
N SER A 169 -2.93 -1.75 -1.16
CA SER A 169 -1.61 -1.19 -1.44
C SER A 169 -1.55 0.29 -1.06
N ILE A 170 -0.60 0.67 -0.20
CA ILE A 170 -0.37 2.01 0.33
C ILE A 170 1.00 2.51 -0.15
N PHE A 171 1.01 3.56 -0.97
CA PHE A 171 2.19 3.99 -1.72
C PHE A 171 2.42 5.50 -1.56
N GLY A 172 3.51 5.91 -0.93
CA GLY A 172 3.82 7.33 -0.69
C GLY A 172 2.68 8.12 -0.01
N ALA A 173 1.90 7.46 0.85
CA ALA A 173 0.69 8.00 1.47
C ALA A 173 0.86 8.21 2.99
N ARG A 174 0.03 9.06 3.59
CA ARG A 174 0.11 9.37 5.03
C ARG A 174 -1.23 9.53 5.72
N ASP A 175 -1.24 9.37 7.05
CA ASP A 175 -2.46 9.51 7.87
C ASP A 175 -3.54 8.53 7.37
N ILE A 176 -3.21 7.23 7.45
CA ILE A 176 -4.04 6.13 6.97
C ILE A 176 -4.42 5.20 8.14
N TRP A 177 -5.69 4.79 8.18
CA TRP A 177 -6.19 3.88 9.20
C TRP A 177 -6.99 2.74 8.56
N ILE A 178 -6.55 1.49 8.79
CA ILE A 178 -7.26 0.27 8.37
C ILE A 178 -7.80 -0.40 9.64
N ASP A 179 -9.13 -0.45 9.78
CA ASP A 179 -9.79 -0.83 11.03
C ASP A 179 -10.94 -1.82 10.81
N HIS A 180 -11.10 -2.82 11.69
CA HIS A 180 -12.22 -3.79 11.62
C HIS A 180 -12.41 -4.47 10.24
N CYS A 181 -11.36 -4.60 9.44
CA CYS A 181 -11.43 -5.27 8.15
C CYS A 181 -11.11 -6.76 8.27
N SER A 182 -11.61 -7.57 7.35
CA SER A 182 -11.25 -8.99 7.24
C SER A 182 -10.56 -9.26 5.91
N LEU A 183 -9.30 -9.69 5.97
CA LEU A 183 -8.43 -9.82 4.80
C LEU A 183 -7.95 -11.27 4.62
N SER A 184 -8.03 -11.80 3.40
CA SER A 184 -7.63 -13.19 3.08
C SER A 184 -7.55 -13.44 1.57
N HIS A 185 -6.86 -14.52 1.14
CA HIS A 185 -6.95 -15.05 -0.22
C HIS A 185 -6.65 -14.03 -1.35
N CYS A 186 -5.76 -13.06 -1.16
CA CYS A 186 -5.31 -12.19 -2.25
C CYS A 186 -4.25 -12.90 -3.12
N LYS A 187 -3.86 -12.29 -4.24
CA LYS A 187 -2.88 -12.90 -5.15
C LYS A 187 -1.44 -12.72 -4.69
N ASP A 188 -1.11 -11.57 -4.12
CA ASP A 188 0.22 -11.23 -3.59
C ASP A 188 0.16 -10.83 -2.11
N GLY A 189 0.14 -9.54 -1.73
CA GLY A 189 -0.01 -9.08 -0.34
C GLY A 189 -1.46 -9.03 0.19
N LEU A 190 -1.68 -8.96 1.51
CA LEU A 190 -2.96 -8.44 2.05
C LEU A 190 -2.89 -6.93 2.30
N VAL A 191 -1.80 -6.45 2.90
CA VAL A 191 -1.55 -5.02 3.15
C VAL A 191 -0.09 -4.67 2.86
N ASP A 192 0.15 -3.88 1.83
CA ASP A 192 1.49 -3.46 1.43
C ASP A 192 1.66 -1.95 1.66
N VAL A 193 2.71 -1.57 2.40
CA VAL A 193 3.00 -0.18 2.79
C VAL A 193 4.39 0.18 2.34
N VAL A 194 4.52 1.05 1.35
CA VAL A 194 5.78 1.27 0.64
C VAL A 194 6.03 2.73 0.29
N MET A 195 7.24 3.04 -0.17
CA MET A 195 7.59 4.28 -0.87
C MET A 195 7.47 5.55 0.00
N GLY A 196 7.97 5.48 1.23
CA GLY A 196 7.96 6.59 2.18
C GLY A 196 6.62 6.83 2.86
N SER A 197 5.69 5.88 2.78
CA SER A 197 4.40 5.96 3.48
C SER A 197 4.62 5.99 5.00
N THR A 198 3.85 6.79 5.74
CA THR A 198 4.05 6.98 7.19
C THR A 198 2.80 7.51 7.90
N GLY A 199 2.74 7.43 9.23
CA GLY A 199 1.54 7.83 9.97
C GLY A 199 0.38 6.86 9.75
N ILE A 200 0.63 5.56 9.98
CA ILE A 200 -0.32 4.50 9.65
C ILE A 200 -0.71 3.70 10.89
N THR A 201 -1.97 3.29 10.96
CA THR A 201 -2.44 2.31 11.95
C THR A 201 -3.29 1.24 11.30
N VAL A 202 -3.00 0.00 11.65
CA VAL A 202 -3.73 -1.20 11.22
C VAL A 202 -4.25 -1.85 12.49
N SER A 203 -5.56 -1.73 12.75
CA SER A 203 -6.17 -2.15 14.01
C SER A 203 -7.42 -3.00 13.90
N ASN A 204 -7.70 -3.81 14.91
CA ASN A 204 -8.93 -4.60 14.99
C ASN A 204 -9.21 -5.48 13.76
N ASN A 205 -8.23 -5.80 12.92
CA ASN A 205 -8.46 -6.56 11.69
C ASN A 205 -8.33 -8.06 11.95
N HIS A 206 -9.01 -8.87 11.14
CA HIS A 206 -8.84 -10.31 11.12
C HIS A 206 -8.15 -10.74 9.81
N PHE A 207 -6.96 -11.32 9.93
CA PHE A 207 -6.18 -11.86 8.82
C PHE A 207 -6.27 -13.40 8.84
N SER A 208 -6.49 -14.05 7.70
CA SER A 208 -6.44 -15.52 7.60
C SER A 208 -6.16 -15.99 6.17
N HIS A 209 -5.84 -17.27 5.98
CA HIS A 209 -5.74 -17.94 4.68
C HIS A 209 -4.88 -17.18 3.65
N HIS A 210 -3.61 -16.96 3.98
CA HIS A 210 -2.73 -16.16 3.13
C HIS A 210 -1.25 -16.39 3.39
N ASN A 211 -0.42 -16.37 2.34
CA ASN A 211 1.03 -16.54 2.48
C ASN A 211 1.70 -15.25 2.99
N GLU A 212 1.58 -14.18 2.22
CA GLU A 212 2.37 -12.95 2.37
C GLU A 212 1.50 -11.84 2.97
N VAL A 213 1.34 -11.83 4.31
CA VAL A 213 0.28 -11.03 4.96
C VAL A 213 0.49 -9.53 4.82
N MET A 214 1.60 -8.99 5.32
CA MET A 214 1.82 -7.55 5.40
C MET A 214 3.28 -7.17 5.15
N LEU A 215 3.54 -6.40 4.09
CA LEU A 215 4.87 -5.88 3.79
C LEU A 215 4.97 -4.39 4.16
N LEU A 216 5.95 -4.04 4.99
CA LEU A 216 6.23 -2.67 5.38
C LEU A 216 7.64 -2.30 4.88
N GLY A 217 7.71 -1.51 3.81
CA GLY A 217 8.92 -1.17 3.07
C GLY A 217 9.30 -2.24 2.04
N HIS A 218 9.52 -1.82 0.79
CA HIS A 218 9.64 -2.73 -0.37
C HIS A 218 11.07 -3.16 -0.70
N SER A 219 12.05 -2.31 -0.38
CA SER A 219 13.46 -2.49 -0.75
C SER A 219 14.36 -2.05 0.39
N ASP A 220 15.37 -2.86 0.68
CA ASP A 220 16.36 -2.58 1.72
C ASP A 220 17.11 -1.27 1.42
N ASP A 221 17.30 -0.91 0.16
CA ASP A 221 18.02 0.30 -0.27
C ASP A 221 17.15 1.55 -0.35
N TYR A 222 15.83 1.45 -0.16
CA TYR A 222 14.93 2.59 -0.30
C TYR A 222 14.92 3.46 0.97
N LEU A 223 15.95 4.30 1.10
CA LEU A 223 16.17 5.16 2.27
C LEU A 223 14.95 5.98 2.77
N PRO A 224 14.02 6.49 1.93
CA PRO A 224 12.84 7.19 2.44
C PRO A 224 11.91 6.34 3.32
N ASP A 225 11.93 4.99 3.21
CA ASP A 225 11.19 4.10 4.13
C ASP A 225 11.76 4.20 5.57
N SER A 226 12.91 4.85 5.80
CA SER A 226 13.40 5.19 7.15
C SER A 226 12.50 6.16 7.92
N GLY A 227 11.67 6.94 7.22
CA GLY A 227 10.64 7.80 7.83
C GLY A 227 9.31 7.11 8.10
N MET A 228 9.17 5.82 7.76
CA MET A 228 7.94 5.05 7.93
C MET A 228 7.64 4.82 9.42
N GLN A 229 6.41 5.10 9.84
CA GLN A 229 5.91 4.83 11.18
C GLN A 229 4.55 4.12 11.10
N VAL A 230 4.48 2.89 11.61
CA VAL A 230 3.30 2.02 11.54
C VAL A 230 2.97 1.43 12.91
N THR A 231 1.69 1.48 13.28
CA THR A 231 1.15 0.79 14.46
C THR A 231 0.28 -0.37 14.01
N ILE A 232 0.51 -1.56 14.57
CA ILE A 232 -0.28 -2.77 14.34
C ILE A 232 -0.86 -3.13 15.71
N ALA A 233 -2.17 -2.91 15.91
CA ALA A 233 -2.80 -3.01 17.23
C ALA A 233 -4.09 -3.83 17.27
N PHE A 234 -4.28 -4.71 18.26
CA PHE A 234 -5.54 -5.44 18.47
C PHE A 234 -6.03 -6.31 17.29
N ASN A 235 -5.15 -6.65 16.35
CA ASN A 235 -5.49 -7.53 15.23
C ASN A 235 -5.46 -8.99 15.65
N GLN A 236 -6.26 -9.81 14.99
CA GLN A 236 -6.20 -11.27 15.07
C GLN A 236 -5.54 -11.84 13.81
N PHE A 237 -4.35 -12.41 13.99
CA PHE A 237 -3.64 -13.19 12.97
C PHE A 237 -4.05 -14.65 13.15
N GLY A 238 -5.07 -15.03 12.38
CA GLY A 238 -5.80 -16.29 12.47
C GLY A 238 -5.14 -17.45 11.72
N GLN A 239 -5.98 -18.40 11.34
CA GLN A 239 -5.59 -19.67 10.71
C GLN A 239 -4.99 -19.54 9.31
N LYS A 240 -4.10 -20.49 8.97
CA LYS A 240 -3.47 -20.66 7.65
C LYS A 240 -2.78 -19.38 7.16
N LEU A 241 -2.02 -18.73 8.04
CA LEU A 241 -1.13 -17.64 7.70
C LEU A 241 0.30 -18.17 7.65
N ILE A 242 1.07 -17.87 6.60
CA ILE A 242 2.43 -18.42 6.49
C ILE A 242 3.45 -17.48 7.13
N GLN A 243 3.47 -16.20 6.72
CA GLN A 243 4.52 -15.26 7.09
C GLN A 243 4.11 -13.79 6.96
N ARG A 244 5.04 -12.89 7.31
CA ARG A 244 4.95 -11.43 7.14
C ARG A 244 3.85 -10.78 7.98
N MET A 245 3.85 -10.98 9.29
CA MET A 245 2.87 -10.41 10.22
C MET A 245 3.52 -9.48 11.27
N PRO A 246 4.20 -8.37 10.88
CA PRO A 246 4.56 -7.92 9.53
C PRO A 246 5.92 -8.45 9.04
N ARG A 247 6.27 -8.19 7.77
CA ARG A 247 7.66 -8.15 7.30
C ARG A 247 8.10 -6.69 7.08
N CYS A 248 9.07 -6.23 7.85
CA CYS A 248 9.51 -4.83 7.87
C CYS A 248 10.84 -4.58 7.15
N ARG A 249 11.00 -3.37 6.62
CA ARG A 249 12.28 -2.79 6.19
C ARG A 249 12.35 -1.33 6.59
N ARG A 250 13.49 -0.92 7.14
CA ARG A 250 13.68 0.45 7.66
C ARG A 250 12.55 0.82 8.66
N GLY A 251 12.34 2.11 8.90
CA GLY A 251 11.20 2.62 9.67
C GLY A 251 11.15 2.22 11.14
N TYR A 252 10.03 2.58 11.77
CA TYR A 252 9.68 2.26 13.15
C TYR A 252 8.29 1.60 13.18
N ILE A 253 8.23 0.37 13.69
CA ILE A 253 7.01 -0.43 13.71
C ILE A 253 6.69 -0.83 15.16
N HIS A 254 5.50 -0.46 15.61
CA HIS A 254 4.96 -0.83 16.91
C HIS A 254 3.90 -1.91 16.75
N VAL A 255 4.20 -3.12 17.23
CA VAL A 255 3.32 -4.30 17.18
C VAL A 255 2.79 -4.53 18.60
N VAL A 256 1.53 -4.19 18.85
CA VAL A 256 1.01 -4.07 20.22
C VAL A 256 -0.34 -4.76 20.42
N ASN A 257 -0.45 -5.59 21.44
CA ASN A 257 -1.68 -6.28 21.81
C ASN A 257 -2.41 -7.03 20.68
N ASN A 258 -1.69 -7.66 19.76
CA ASN A 258 -2.25 -8.53 18.73
C ASN A 258 -2.25 -10.00 19.18
N ASP A 259 -3.13 -10.80 18.59
CA ASP A 259 -3.21 -12.25 18.82
C ASP A 259 -2.67 -13.02 17.59
N PHE A 260 -1.56 -13.72 17.76
CA PHE A 260 -0.91 -14.54 16.74
C PHE A 260 -1.11 -16.00 17.05
N THR A 261 -1.99 -16.66 16.29
CA THR A 261 -2.50 -17.99 16.67
C THR A 261 -1.86 -19.14 15.88
N GLN A 262 -1.60 -18.96 14.59
CA GLN A 262 -1.19 -20.05 13.68
C GLN A 262 -0.38 -19.53 12.47
N TRP A 263 0.89 -19.13 12.69
CA TRP A 263 1.83 -18.93 11.59
C TRP A 263 2.48 -20.25 11.15
N GLU A 264 2.84 -20.40 9.88
CA GLU A 264 3.50 -21.62 9.36
C GLU A 264 5.03 -21.47 9.19
N MET A 265 5.56 -20.25 9.06
CA MET A 265 6.99 -20.00 8.86
C MET A 265 7.60 -19.05 9.91
N TYR A 266 7.03 -17.85 10.08
CA TYR A 266 7.37 -16.90 11.14
C TYR A 266 6.23 -15.88 11.30
N ALA A 267 6.12 -15.23 12.46
CA ALA A 267 5.19 -14.12 12.64
C ALA A 267 5.82 -12.81 12.16
N ILE A 268 6.82 -12.31 12.89
CA ILE A 268 7.45 -11.01 12.65
C ILE A 268 8.77 -11.22 11.89
N GLY A 269 8.99 -10.50 10.80
CA GLY A 269 10.25 -10.58 10.06
C GLY A 269 10.73 -9.25 9.50
N GLY A 270 11.89 -9.27 8.86
CA GLY A 270 12.40 -8.08 8.20
C GLY A 270 13.82 -8.18 7.66
N SER A 271 14.18 -7.19 6.86
CA SER A 271 15.51 -6.97 6.28
C SER A 271 15.82 -5.46 6.26
N GLY A 272 17.05 -5.01 5.99
CA GLY A 272 17.34 -3.58 5.89
C GLY A 272 17.17 -2.76 7.19
N ASN A 273 17.49 -3.33 8.36
CA ASN A 273 17.50 -2.64 9.68
C ASN A 273 16.21 -1.87 10.05
N PRO A 274 15.07 -2.57 10.22
CA PRO A 274 13.87 -1.98 10.80
C PRO A 274 13.94 -1.93 12.32
N THR A 275 13.34 -0.90 12.94
CA THR A 275 13.10 -0.89 14.39
C THR A 275 11.73 -1.51 14.67
N ILE A 276 11.69 -2.59 15.45
CA ILE A 276 10.46 -3.31 15.80
C ILE A 276 10.31 -3.35 17.32
N ASN A 277 9.20 -2.81 17.80
CA ASN A 277 8.80 -2.86 19.19
C ASN A 277 7.56 -3.77 19.32
N SER A 278 7.73 -4.98 19.85
CA SER A 278 6.65 -5.92 20.17
C SER A 278 6.25 -5.77 21.64
N GLN A 279 4.99 -5.42 21.93
CA GLN A 279 4.54 -5.24 23.31
C GLN A 279 3.14 -5.83 23.58
N GLY A 280 3.01 -6.62 24.66
CA GLY A 280 1.74 -7.12 25.16
C GLY A 280 0.94 -8.01 24.19
N ASN A 281 1.55 -8.57 23.15
CA ASN A 281 0.93 -9.50 22.20
C ASN A 281 0.83 -10.91 22.78
N ARG A 282 0.08 -11.79 22.11
CA ARG A 282 0.11 -13.24 22.37
C ARG A 282 0.61 -13.99 21.14
N TYR A 283 1.60 -14.86 21.34
CA TYR A 283 2.22 -15.68 20.31
C TYR A 283 2.02 -17.17 20.63
N ILE A 284 1.10 -17.82 19.94
CA ILE A 284 0.89 -19.27 20.02
C ILE A 284 1.59 -19.91 18.83
N ALA A 285 2.75 -20.54 19.07
CA ALA A 285 3.48 -21.17 17.98
C ALA A 285 2.70 -22.37 17.38
N PRO A 286 2.86 -22.65 16.07
CA PRO A 286 2.33 -23.88 15.44
C PRO A 286 2.93 -25.14 16.08
N TYR A 287 2.38 -26.32 15.77
CA TYR A 287 2.94 -27.58 16.25
C TYR A 287 4.31 -27.94 15.65
N ASP A 288 4.65 -27.41 14.47
CA ASP A 288 5.97 -27.60 13.87
C ASP A 288 7.08 -27.06 14.81
N ARG A 289 8.12 -27.86 14.98
CA ARG A 289 9.30 -27.53 15.78
C ARG A 289 10.22 -26.52 15.09
N ASN A 290 10.12 -26.40 13.76
CA ASN A 290 10.95 -25.47 12.99
C ASN A 290 10.39 -24.05 12.95
N ALA A 291 9.10 -23.86 13.26
CA ALA A 291 8.39 -22.58 13.24
C ALA A 291 8.11 -22.03 14.65
N LYS A 292 8.95 -22.35 15.64
CA LYS A 292 8.84 -21.87 17.03
C LYS A 292 9.37 -20.45 17.24
N GLU A 293 10.31 -20.00 16.41
CA GLU A 293 10.78 -18.62 16.46
C GLU A 293 9.69 -17.68 15.91
N VAL A 294 9.27 -16.71 16.72
CA VAL A 294 8.36 -15.63 16.32
C VAL A 294 9.02 -14.73 15.27
N THR A 295 10.35 -14.55 15.40
CA THR A 295 11.17 -13.62 14.63
C THR A 295 11.83 -14.26 13.41
N LYS A 296 12.01 -13.50 12.32
CA LYS A 296 12.85 -13.89 11.18
C LYS A 296 13.61 -12.71 10.57
N ARG A 297 14.92 -12.66 10.75
CA ARG A 297 15.79 -11.78 9.94
C ARG A 297 16.01 -12.45 8.59
N VAL A 298 15.61 -11.77 7.52
CA VAL A 298 15.56 -12.33 6.16
C VAL A 298 16.86 -11.98 5.45
N ASP A 299 17.49 -12.99 4.84
CA ASP A 299 18.69 -12.89 3.98
C ASP A 299 19.87 -12.06 4.56
N THR A 300 19.99 -12.02 5.90
CA THR A 300 20.94 -11.16 6.63
C THR A 300 21.76 -12.00 7.62
N SER A 301 23.10 -11.81 7.68
CA SER A 301 23.93 -12.53 8.65
C SER A 301 23.77 -11.99 10.07
N GLU A 302 24.04 -12.83 11.07
CA GLU A 302 23.89 -12.43 12.48
C GLU A 302 24.76 -11.22 12.85
N ASP A 303 25.96 -11.14 12.28
CA ASP A 303 26.91 -10.02 12.46
C ASP A 303 26.31 -8.67 11.99
N GLN A 304 25.42 -8.72 11.00
CA GLN A 304 24.77 -7.54 10.43
C GLN A 304 23.50 -7.14 11.19
N TRP A 305 22.70 -8.12 11.68
CA TRP A 305 21.42 -7.83 12.34
C TRP A 305 21.48 -7.73 13.87
N ARG A 306 22.56 -8.18 14.53
CA ARG A 306 22.71 -8.07 16.00
C ARG A 306 22.50 -6.66 16.54
N GLY A 307 22.85 -5.62 15.76
CA GLY A 307 22.64 -4.22 16.10
C GLY A 307 21.24 -3.65 15.79
N TRP A 308 20.33 -4.42 15.18
CA TRP A 308 18.98 -3.95 14.84
C TRP A 308 18.08 -3.96 16.07
N ASN A 309 17.33 -2.89 16.29
CA ASN A 309 16.49 -2.72 17.50
C ASN A 309 15.19 -3.53 17.39
N TRP A 310 15.21 -4.80 17.81
CA TRP A 310 14.04 -5.67 17.85
C TRP A 310 13.77 -6.08 19.30
N ARG A 311 12.64 -5.65 19.85
CA ARG A 311 12.31 -5.76 21.28
C ARG A 311 10.98 -6.49 21.48
N SER A 312 10.86 -7.19 22.61
CA SER A 312 9.65 -7.88 23.06
C SER A 312 9.47 -7.59 24.56
N GLU A 313 8.30 -7.10 24.96
CA GLU A 313 8.00 -6.69 26.34
C GLU A 313 6.55 -7.01 26.72
N GLY A 314 6.34 -7.75 27.81
CA GLY A 314 5.00 -8.14 28.25
C GLY A 314 4.23 -9.08 27.31
N ASP A 315 4.87 -9.55 26.24
CA ASP A 315 4.31 -10.54 25.30
C ASP A 315 4.15 -11.92 25.98
N VAL A 316 3.07 -12.63 25.66
CA VAL A 316 2.84 -14.02 26.09
C VAL A 316 3.29 -14.99 25.01
N MET A 317 4.27 -15.84 25.35
CA MET A 317 4.78 -16.89 24.48
C MET A 317 4.16 -18.24 24.86
N ALA A 318 3.45 -18.89 23.93
CA ALA A 318 2.73 -20.13 24.13
C ALA A 318 3.13 -21.22 23.11
N ASN A 319 2.88 -22.48 23.47
CA ASN A 319 3.27 -23.66 22.68
C ASN A 319 4.77 -23.70 22.28
N GLY A 320 5.65 -23.16 23.12
CA GLY A 320 7.09 -23.08 22.85
C GLY A 320 7.50 -21.98 21.87
N ALA A 321 6.65 -20.99 21.61
CA ALA A 321 7.06 -19.75 20.94
C ALA A 321 8.23 -19.08 21.66
N TYR A 322 9.10 -18.40 20.92
CA TYR A 322 10.11 -17.50 21.50
C TYR A 322 10.46 -16.36 20.54
N PHE A 323 10.83 -15.22 21.10
CA PHE A 323 11.27 -14.04 20.36
C PHE A 323 12.78 -13.84 20.57
N VAL A 324 13.56 -13.79 19.49
CA VAL A 324 14.99 -13.44 19.59
C VAL A 324 15.10 -11.93 19.52
N ALA A 325 15.44 -11.27 20.63
CA ALA A 325 15.66 -9.82 20.69
C ALA A 325 17.05 -9.42 20.14
N SER A 326 17.21 -8.16 19.74
CA SER A 326 18.48 -7.60 19.25
C SER A 326 18.57 -6.08 19.45
N GLY A 327 19.77 -5.52 19.28
CA GLY A 327 20.10 -4.12 19.57
C GLY A 327 20.68 -3.93 20.97
N GLU A 328 21.39 -2.82 21.19
CA GLU A 328 21.99 -2.55 22.50
C GLU A 328 20.92 -2.22 23.57
N GLY A 329 21.15 -2.76 24.78
CA GLY A 329 20.28 -2.62 25.94
C GLY A 329 20.30 -1.21 26.56
N VAL A 330 19.82 -0.22 25.81
CA VAL A 330 19.68 1.16 26.26
C VAL A 330 18.29 1.38 26.86
N GLU A 331 18.26 1.41 28.18
CA GLU A 331 17.13 1.86 29.00
C GLU A 331 16.89 3.37 28.82
N VAL A 332 15.63 3.80 28.95
CA VAL A 332 15.17 5.20 29.13
C VAL A 332 15.64 6.25 28.09
N LYS A 333 15.01 6.25 26.91
CA LYS A 333 14.72 7.52 26.18
C LYS A 333 13.54 7.50 25.19
N TYR A 334 12.62 6.56 25.34
CA TYR A 334 11.45 6.40 24.47
C TYR A 334 10.08 6.59 25.16
N GLU A 335 10.03 7.35 26.27
CA GLU A 335 8.79 7.90 26.86
C GLU A 335 7.95 8.75 25.86
N LYS A 336 8.46 8.98 24.63
CA LYS A 336 7.79 9.68 23.53
C LYS A 336 7.69 8.86 22.21
N ALA A 337 7.93 7.55 22.22
CA ALA A 337 7.79 6.70 21.02
C ALA A 337 6.81 5.54 21.16
N TYR A 338 6.11 5.42 22.29
CA TYR A 338 4.85 4.66 22.32
C TYR A 338 3.85 5.37 21.41
N SER A 339 3.40 4.68 20.36
CA SER A 339 2.28 5.14 19.56
C SER A 339 0.94 4.93 20.30
N VAL A 340 0.92 3.98 21.24
CA VAL A 340 -0.13 3.71 22.23
C VAL A 340 0.52 2.99 23.43
N GLU A 341 -0.03 3.13 24.62
CA GLU A 341 0.41 2.39 25.82
C GLU A 341 -0.03 0.91 25.73
N PRO A 342 0.89 -0.06 25.88
CA PRO A 342 0.55 -1.48 25.78
C PRO A 342 -0.26 -1.95 27.00
N LYS A 343 -1.32 -2.72 26.75
CA LYS A 343 -2.08 -3.41 27.80
C LYS A 343 -1.46 -4.78 28.11
N SER A 344 -1.83 -5.36 29.25
CA SER A 344 -1.35 -6.72 29.58
C SER A 344 -1.89 -7.75 28.59
N ALA A 345 -0.99 -8.60 28.08
CA ALA A 345 -1.33 -9.73 27.20
C ALA A 345 -2.35 -10.72 27.81
N ALA A 346 -2.53 -10.70 29.13
CA ALA A 346 -3.57 -11.48 29.81
C ALA A 346 -5.01 -11.12 29.38
N TYR A 347 -5.22 -9.94 28.80
CA TYR A 347 -6.53 -9.49 28.30
C TYR A 347 -6.70 -9.67 26.79
N ILE A 348 -5.79 -10.36 26.08
CA ILE A 348 -5.82 -10.45 24.60
C ILE A 348 -7.17 -10.94 24.07
N ASP A 349 -7.74 -12.01 24.66
CA ASP A 349 -9.06 -12.52 24.26
C ASP A 349 -10.18 -11.49 24.35
N GLN A 350 -10.06 -10.51 25.26
CA GLN A 350 -11.01 -9.42 25.42
C GLN A 350 -10.72 -8.25 24.47
N LEU A 351 -9.44 -7.92 24.27
CA LEU A 351 -8.97 -6.82 23.42
C LEU A 351 -9.20 -7.11 21.93
N THR A 352 -9.00 -8.35 21.48
CA THR A 352 -9.17 -8.78 20.08
C THR A 352 -10.51 -9.48 19.83
N LEU A 353 -11.42 -9.55 20.82
CA LEU A 353 -12.69 -10.27 20.78
C LEU A 353 -13.55 -9.97 19.53
N ASN A 354 -13.46 -8.74 19.03
CA ASN A 354 -14.26 -8.23 17.93
C ASN A 354 -13.43 -7.99 16.65
N ALA A 355 -12.22 -8.56 16.56
CA ALA A 355 -11.36 -8.36 15.39
C ALA A 355 -12.03 -8.88 14.11
N GLY A 356 -11.83 -8.15 13.01
CA GLY A 356 -12.55 -8.32 11.75
C GLY A 356 -13.83 -7.50 11.67
N VAL A 357 -14.66 -7.83 10.69
CA VAL A 357 -15.89 -7.08 10.37
C VAL A 357 -16.96 -7.28 11.44
N LEU A 358 -17.48 -6.17 11.96
CA LEU A 358 -18.58 -6.13 12.92
C LEU A 358 -19.89 -6.56 12.22
N THR A 359 -20.37 -7.74 12.58
CA THR A 359 -21.62 -8.30 12.06
C THR A 359 -22.78 -8.09 13.03
N ASN A 360 -23.85 -7.41 12.58
CA ASN A 360 -25.07 -7.28 13.37
C ASN A 360 -25.89 -8.57 13.31
N ARG A 361 -25.74 -9.43 14.33
CA ARG A 361 -26.63 -10.58 14.54
C ARG A 361 -28.02 -10.11 14.97
N GLY A 362 -28.91 -9.87 14.00
CA GLY A 362 -30.36 -9.80 14.21
C GLY A 362 -31.01 -8.42 14.26
N ASN A 363 -30.26 -7.31 14.27
CA ASN A 363 -30.82 -5.95 14.30
C ASN A 363 -30.46 -5.14 13.05
N ASN A 364 -31.45 -4.51 12.40
CA ASN A 364 -31.28 -3.60 11.24
C ASN A 364 -30.57 -2.27 11.58
N LEU A 365 -29.97 -2.14 12.76
CA LEU A 365 -29.26 -0.94 13.21
C LEU A 365 -28.11 -0.61 12.24
N GLY A 366 -28.10 0.62 11.75
CA GLY A 366 -27.07 1.10 10.82
C GLY A 366 -27.33 0.85 9.33
N LYS A 367 -28.34 0.06 8.92
CA LYS A 367 -28.71 -0.02 7.48
C LYS A 367 -29.14 1.37 6.99
N TRP A 368 -28.56 1.85 5.88
CA TRP A 368 -28.88 3.17 5.33
C TRP A 368 -29.96 3.08 4.26
N THR A 369 -31.22 3.27 4.66
CA THR A 369 -32.33 3.36 3.69
C THR A 369 -32.24 4.67 2.91
N ALA A 370 -32.00 4.58 1.60
CA ALA A 370 -32.16 5.72 0.71
C ALA A 370 -33.64 6.16 0.74
N GLY A 371 -33.90 7.36 1.26
CA GLY A 371 -35.25 7.88 1.41
C GLY A 371 -35.89 8.16 0.05
N ASN A 372 -36.78 7.28 -0.39
CA ASN A 372 -37.65 7.51 -1.53
C ASN A 372 -39.09 7.12 -1.15
N ASN A 373 -40.04 8.04 -1.35
CA ASN A 373 -41.45 7.77 -1.13
C ASN A 373 -41.95 6.81 -2.21
N GLY A 374 -42.08 5.53 -1.87
CA GLY A 374 -42.57 4.48 -2.75
C GLY A 374 -42.68 3.18 -1.98
N SER A 375 -43.92 2.81 -1.63
CA SER A 375 -44.20 1.57 -0.92
C SER A 375 -44.07 0.36 -1.85
N GLU A 376 -43.08 -0.50 -1.62
CA GLU A 376 -43.19 -1.94 -1.92
C GLU A 376 -42.14 -2.72 -1.10
N GLY A 377 -42.60 -3.78 -0.41
CA GLY A 377 -41.77 -4.51 0.54
C GLY A 377 -40.95 -5.60 -0.12
N PHE A 378 -39.64 -5.39 -0.26
CA PHE A 378 -38.71 -6.46 -0.59
C PHE A 378 -38.45 -7.35 0.64
N GLN A 379 -38.85 -8.62 0.55
CA GLN A 379 -38.49 -9.65 1.52
C GLN A 379 -37.06 -10.16 1.22
N ASP A 380 -36.16 -10.05 2.20
CA ASP A 380 -34.82 -10.66 2.16
C ASP A 380 -34.95 -12.20 2.20
N ALA A 381 -35.13 -12.82 1.04
CA ALA A 381 -35.17 -14.27 0.86
C ALA A 381 -33.87 -14.80 0.26
N ASN A 382 -32.75 -14.71 1.00
CA ASN A 382 -31.54 -15.46 0.66
C ASN A 382 -30.65 -15.81 1.86
N SER A 383 -31.19 -16.58 2.81
CA SER A 383 -30.37 -17.36 3.75
C SER A 383 -29.85 -18.64 3.07
N GLY A 384 -29.02 -18.46 2.04
CA GLY A 384 -28.34 -19.54 1.34
C GLY A 384 -27.10 -19.99 2.11
N ILE A 385 -27.05 -21.27 2.47
CA ILE A 385 -25.92 -21.91 3.16
C ILE A 385 -24.68 -21.81 2.26
N PHE A 386 -23.58 -21.26 2.79
CA PHE A 386 -22.28 -21.34 2.13
C PHE A 386 -21.50 -22.50 2.77
N GLU A 387 -21.30 -23.57 2.00
CA GLU A 387 -20.66 -24.78 2.50
C GLU A 387 -19.15 -24.61 2.69
N ASP A 388 -18.67 -25.16 3.79
CA ASP A 388 -17.27 -25.18 4.22
C ASP A 388 -16.54 -26.33 3.50
N TYR A 389 -15.67 -25.98 2.54
CA TYR A 389 -14.90 -26.99 1.79
C TYR A 389 -13.69 -27.47 2.60
N GLY A 390 -13.95 -28.49 3.42
CA GLY A 390 -12.94 -29.26 4.12
C GLY A 390 -12.10 -30.18 3.21
N ASP A 391 -10.83 -30.26 3.60
CA ASP A 391 -9.81 -31.26 3.29
C ASP A 391 -10.26 -32.64 2.75
N PHE A 392 -9.56 -33.11 1.71
CA PHE A 392 -9.40 -34.55 1.43
C PHE A 392 -8.01 -34.84 0.83
N GLY A 393 -7.10 -35.32 1.68
CA GLY A 393 -5.83 -35.91 1.25
C GLY A 393 -5.93 -37.39 0.83
N GLY A 394 -5.26 -37.72 -0.28
CA GLY A 394 -4.57 -39.00 -0.45
C GLY A 394 -5.31 -40.20 -1.06
N SER A 395 -4.96 -40.55 -2.31
CA SER A 395 -4.48 -41.91 -2.62
C SER A 395 -3.69 -41.95 -3.93
N SER A 396 -2.61 -42.73 -3.94
CA SER A 396 -1.68 -42.88 -5.05
C SER A 396 -2.17 -43.85 -6.13
N ARG A 397 -1.74 -43.67 -7.39
CA ARG A 397 -1.32 -44.78 -8.29
C ARG A 397 -0.52 -44.27 -9.50
N THR A 398 0.40 -45.12 -9.95
CA THR A 398 1.42 -44.90 -10.99
C THR A 398 1.08 -45.63 -12.29
N TYR A 399 1.47 -45.12 -13.47
CA TYR A 399 2.57 -45.65 -14.32
C TYR A 399 2.55 -45.13 -15.77
N SER A 400 3.75 -44.98 -16.36
CA SER A 400 4.10 -45.05 -17.81
C SER A 400 3.51 -44.03 -18.80
N ASP A 401 4.13 -43.72 -19.94
CA ASP A 401 5.52 -43.54 -20.41
C ASP A 401 5.47 -43.43 -21.95
N ASN A 402 6.44 -42.71 -22.54
CA ASN A 402 6.85 -42.58 -23.95
C ASN A 402 6.62 -41.18 -24.59
N SER A 403 7.65 -40.43 -25.06
CA SER A 403 8.77 -40.74 -26.01
C SER A 403 8.32 -40.60 -27.47
N THR A 404 9.00 -39.92 -28.43
CA THR A 404 10.26 -39.14 -28.52
C THR A 404 10.29 -38.31 -29.86
N PHE A 405 11.46 -37.76 -30.26
CA PHE A 405 11.86 -37.23 -31.60
C PHE A 405 11.49 -35.76 -31.94
N LEU A 406 12.37 -34.91 -32.52
CA LEU A 406 13.85 -34.98 -32.66
C LEU A 406 14.50 -33.59 -32.91
N THR A 407 15.77 -33.48 -32.49
CA THR A 407 16.85 -32.53 -32.87
C THR A 407 16.92 -32.23 -34.39
N PHE A 408 17.31 -31.05 -34.90
CA PHE A 408 18.66 -30.41 -34.93
C PHE A 408 18.53 -28.98 -35.60
N LEU A 409 19.52 -28.10 -35.83
CA LEU A 409 21.00 -28.09 -35.78
C LEU A 409 21.51 -26.63 -35.53
N THR A 410 22.83 -26.37 -35.63
CA THR A 410 23.49 -25.04 -35.52
C THR A 410 24.65 -24.90 -36.52
N ALA A 411 24.90 -23.72 -37.10
CA ALA A 411 26.23 -23.32 -37.63
C ALA A 411 26.37 -21.79 -37.90
N ARG A 412 27.61 -21.27 -37.82
CA ARG A 412 28.04 -19.89 -38.14
C ARG A 412 28.87 -19.86 -39.45
N TRP A 413 28.94 -18.72 -40.16
CA TRP A 413 30.16 -17.85 -40.28
C TRP A 413 30.16 -16.87 -41.50
N GLN A 414 30.68 -15.65 -41.24
CA GLN A 414 31.50 -14.74 -42.08
C GLN A 414 31.02 -14.02 -43.37
N LYS A 415 30.74 -12.71 -43.20
CA LYS A 415 31.18 -11.49 -43.96
C LYS A 415 31.83 -11.59 -45.36
N SER A 416 31.24 -10.89 -46.34
CA SER A 416 31.94 -10.06 -47.36
C SER A 416 30.99 -8.98 -47.96
N ASP A 417 31.56 -7.86 -48.40
CA ASP A 417 30.86 -6.61 -48.76
C ASP A 417 30.48 -6.48 -50.26
N LEU A 418 29.41 -5.74 -50.60
CA LEU A 418 29.49 -4.44 -51.30
C LEU A 418 28.10 -3.75 -51.50
N ASP A 419 28.08 -2.43 -51.26
CA ASP A 419 27.25 -1.33 -51.78
C ASP A 419 25.70 -1.44 -51.92
N GLY A 420 24.99 -0.55 -51.20
CA GLY A 420 23.56 -0.30 -51.45
C GLY A 420 22.80 0.56 -50.44
N HIS A 421 23.06 1.88 -50.41
CA HIS A 421 22.22 2.94 -49.82
C HIS A 421 22.06 3.02 -48.27
N LEU A 422 22.89 3.88 -47.67
CA LEU A 422 22.60 4.60 -46.43
C LEU A 422 21.93 5.96 -46.75
N CYS A 423 20.70 6.18 -46.28
CA CYS A 423 20.22 7.47 -45.73
C CYS A 423 18.81 7.28 -45.15
N GLY A 424 18.54 7.68 -43.89
CA GLY A 424 17.15 7.55 -43.39
C GLY A 424 16.81 7.94 -41.94
N PHE A 425 17.75 7.95 -40.98
CA PHE A 425 17.43 8.27 -39.58
C PHE A 425 18.25 9.44 -39.03
N LYS A 426 17.57 10.38 -38.34
CA LYS A 426 18.16 11.61 -37.80
C LYS A 426 18.47 11.46 -36.31
N CYS A 427 19.75 11.40 -35.97
CA CYS A 427 20.22 11.57 -34.58
C CYS A 427 19.89 12.97 -34.04
N SER A 428 19.40 13.05 -32.81
CA SER A 428 18.93 14.28 -32.17
C SER A 428 20.03 15.29 -31.78
N ARG A 429 21.31 14.94 -32.03
CA ARG A 429 22.51 15.69 -31.59
C ARG A 429 23.30 16.37 -32.72
N CYS A 430 22.95 16.14 -34.00
CA CYS A 430 23.71 16.62 -35.16
C CYS A 430 22.98 17.70 -36.00
N THR A 431 23.09 18.98 -35.60
CA THR A 431 23.32 20.14 -36.49
C THR A 431 23.35 21.45 -35.67
N LYS A 432 24.32 22.34 -35.97
CA LYS A 432 24.32 23.75 -35.55
C LYS A 432 24.46 24.65 -36.78
N SER A 433 23.69 25.73 -36.82
CA SER A 433 23.98 26.96 -37.58
C SER A 433 23.45 28.17 -36.80
N ALA A 434 23.82 29.39 -37.19
CA ALA A 434 23.91 30.55 -36.28
C ALA A 434 22.98 31.74 -36.62
N GLY A 435 22.72 32.58 -35.60
CA GLY A 435 22.07 33.92 -35.64
C GLY A 435 20.56 33.94 -35.96
N ASP A 436 19.75 34.96 -35.62
CA ASP A 436 19.83 36.14 -34.72
C ASP A 436 18.43 36.85 -34.74
N TYR A 437 17.99 37.80 -33.90
CA TYR A 437 18.52 38.51 -32.71
C TYR A 437 17.32 39.04 -31.84
N LEU A 438 17.61 39.61 -30.65
CA LEU A 438 16.88 40.67 -29.90
C LEU A 438 15.37 40.56 -29.59
N ALA A 439 15.03 40.52 -28.29
CA ALA A 439 14.48 41.69 -27.55
C ALA A 439 14.30 41.41 -26.04
N MET A 440 14.76 42.31 -25.16
CA MET A 440 14.41 42.35 -23.73
C MET A 440 13.62 43.61 -23.41
N ILE A 441 12.37 43.50 -22.92
CA ILE A 441 11.74 44.50 -22.04
C ILE A 441 10.92 43.82 -20.91
N ASN A 442 11.60 43.69 -19.77
CA ASN A 442 11.15 44.01 -18.41
C ASN A 442 9.63 44.07 -18.08
N ILE A 443 9.16 43.12 -17.25
CA ILE A 443 8.14 43.39 -16.21
C ILE A 443 8.71 42.91 -14.87
N LYS A 444 8.59 43.75 -13.84
CA LYS A 444 9.14 43.49 -12.49
C LYS A 444 8.28 42.52 -11.69
N GLY A 445 8.95 41.69 -10.88
CA GLY A 445 8.46 41.38 -9.53
C GLY A 445 7.43 40.25 -9.38
N LEU A 446 7.76 39.04 -9.82
CA LEU A 446 7.21 37.78 -9.28
C LEU A 446 8.16 36.64 -9.63
N SER A 447 8.56 35.83 -8.66
CA SER A 447 9.46 34.68 -8.86
C SER A 447 8.69 33.48 -9.42
N ILE A 448 8.27 33.58 -10.68
CA ILE A 448 7.66 32.47 -11.42
C ILE A 448 8.78 31.57 -11.94
N ILE A 449 8.90 30.36 -11.39
CA ILE A 449 9.71 29.28 -11.98
C ILE A 449 8.93 28.79 -13.20
N SER A 450 9.23 29.35 -14.37
CA SER A 450 8.70 28.84 -15.64
C SER A 450 9.66 27.83 -16.29
N THR A 451 9.18 27.17 -17.34
CA THR A 451 9.91 26.33 -18.33
C THR A 451 11.36 26.73 -18.71
N SER A 452 11.78 27.96 -18.44
CA SER A 452 13.19 28.40 -18.47
C SER A 452 14.12 27.64 -17.51
N GLY A 453 13.60 27.07 -16.40
CA GLY A 453 14.37 26.33 -15.39
C GLY A 453 15.00 25.06 -15.95
N ILE A 454 14.17 24.11 -16.42
CA ILE A 454 14.63 22.84 -17.02
C ILE A 454 15.61 23.08 -18.17
N ARG A 455 15.38 24.08 -19.03
CA ARG A 455 16.23 24.34 -20.20
C ARG A 455 17.71 24.62 -19.85
N LYS A 456 17.98 25.23 -18.69
CA LYS A 456 19.33 25.63 -18.26
C LYS A 456 20.15 24.50 -17.63
N VAL A 457 19.51 23.43 -17.16
CA VAL A 457 20.18 22.30 -16.51
C VAL A 457 20.94 21.47 -17.54
N ARG A 458 22.19 21.11 -17.26
CA ARG A 458 23.08 20.24 -18.05
C ARG A 458 23.93 19.43 -17.07
N MET A 459 24.25 18.20 -17.44
CA MET A 459 25.07 17.32 -16.59
C MET A 459 26.48 17.88 -16.49
N GLN A 460 27.07 17.87 -15.29
CA GLN A 460 28.46 18.27 -15.08
C GLN A 460 29.41 17.08 -15.21
N ASP A 461 30.67 17.34 -15.56
CA ASP A 461 31.71 16.32 -15.83
C ASP A 461 32.03 15.38 -14.64
N ASN A 462 31.53 15.68 -13.43
CA ASN A 462 31.71 14.88 -12.21
C ASN A 462 30.39 14.48 -11.51
N GLU A 463 29.24 14.71 -12.16
CA GLU A 463 27.90 14.44 -11.60
C GLU A 463 27.45 13.02 -11.93
N LYS A 464 26.79 12.29 -11.01
CA LYS A 464 26.22 10.98 -11.35
C LYS A 464 24.95 11.13 -12.18
N ILE A 465 24.74 10.26 -13.17
CA ILE A 465 23.52 10.22 -14.00
C ILE A 465 22.25 10.19 -13.13
N LEU A 466 22.26 9.42 -12.04
CA LEU A 466 21.12 9.31 -11.13
C LEU A 466 20.87 10.60 -10.32
N GLU A 467 21.92 11.32 -9.93
CA GLU A 467 21.82 12.62 -9.24
C GLU A 467 21.27 13.68 -10.20
N TYR A 468 21.80 13.72 -11.43
CA TYR A 468 21.34 14.56 -12.53
C TYR A 468 19.85 14.35 -12.87
N PHE A 469 19.44 13.09 -13.06
CA PHE A 469 18.03 12.74 -13.31
C PHE A 469 17.14 13.07 -12.11
N THR A 470 17.64 12.94 -10.87
CA THR A 470 16.90 13.31 -9.66
C THR A 470 16.73 14.83 -9.57
N GLN A 471 17.74 15.62 -9.94
CA GLN A 471 17.64 17.08 -10.01
C GLN A 471 16.59 17.52 -11.05
N ILE A 472 16.63 16.96 -12.27
CA ILE A 472 15.63 17.28 -13.31
C ILE A 472 14.21 16.84 -12.90
N THR A 473 14.07 15.67 -12.26
CA THR A 473 12.78 15.19 -11.75
C THR A 473 12.25 16.12 -10.66
N SER A 474 13.12 16.59 -9.75
CA SER A 474 12.75 17.55 -8.70
C SER A 474 12.27 18.88 -9.27
N ILE A 475 12.96 19.43 -10.27
CA ILE A 475 12.57 20.67 -10.94
C ILE A 475 11.25 20.48 -11.73
N SER A 476 11.07 19.34 -12.39
CA SER A 476 9.81 19.01 -13.09
C SER A 476 8.64 18.89 -12.12
N ASN A 477 8.86 18.32 -10.93
CA ASN A 477 7.85 18.22 -9.88
C ASN A 477 7.51 19.60 -9.29
N GLN A 478 8.49 20.50 -9.12
CA GLN A 478 8.27 21.89 -8.69
C GLN A 478 7.49 22.70 -9.74
N MET A 479 7.71 22.46 -11.03
CA MET A 479 6.92 23.08 -12.09
C MET A 479 5.48 22.53 -12.11
N ALA A 480 5.29 21.22 -11.92
CA ALA A 480 3.97 20.61 -11.80
C ALA A 480 3.20 21.12 -10.57
N SER A 481 3.85 21.30 -9.40
CA SER A 481 3.21 21.88 -8.21
C SER A 481 2.81 23.35 -8.39
N ASN A 482 3.44 24.06 -9.34
CA ASN A 482 3.09 25.43 -9.71
C ASN A 482 2.02 25.51 -10.82
N GLY A 483 1.46 24.37 -11.25
CA GLY A 483 0.42 24.29 -12.27
C GLY A 483 0.91 24.29 -13.73
N GLU A 484 2.22 24.18 -13.99
CA GLU A 484 2.73 23.99 -15.35
C GLU A 484 2.55 22.53 -15.82
N VAL A 485 2.00 22.33 -17.02
CA VAL A 485 1.88 21.01 -17.65
C VAL A 485 3.23 20.58 -18.21
N VAL A 486 3.90 19.66 -17.50
CA VAL A 486 5.20 19.11 -17.91
C VAL A 486 4.99 17.73 -18.54
N GLU A 487 4.99 17.66 -19.87
CA GLU A 487 4.93 16.38 -20.59
C GLU A 487 6.19 15.54 -20.35
N PHE A 488 6.01 14.28 -19.95
CA PHE A 488 7.09 13.36 -19.63
C PHE A 488 8.10 13.17 -20.79
N GLN A 489 7.60 13.08 -22.03
CA GLN A 489 8.43 13.00 -23.24
C GLN A 489 9.42 14.17 -23.35
N LYS A 490 8.99 15.41 -23.05
CA LYS A 490 9.86 16.60 -23.14
C LYS A 490 10.96 16.59 -22.07
N VAL A 491 10.70 16.01 -20.91
CA VAL A 491 11.71 15.79 -19.86
C VAL A 491 12.72 14.72 -20.29
N PHE A 492 12.24 13.63 -20.90
CA PHE A 492 13.06 12.54 -21.41
C PHE A 492 14.00 12.98 -22.55
N GLU A 493 13.47 13.66 -23.58
CA GLU A 493 14.27 14.22 -24.68
C GLU A 493 15.32 15.21 -24.15
N LYS A 494 14.96 16.00 -23.13
CA LYS A 494 15.89 16.93 -22.47
C LYS A 494 17.00 16.19 -21.74
N ASN A 495 16.71 15.10 -21.04
CA ASN A 495 17.72 14.25 -20.40
C ASN A 495 18.73 13.75 -21.44
N LEU A 496 18.27 13.03 -22.48
CA LEU A 496 19.15 12.44 -23.50
C LEU A 496 20.00 13.50 -24.23
N ARG A 497 19.45 14.68 -24.56
CA ARG A 497 20.19 15.77 -25.22
C ARG A 497 21.18 16.53 -24.31
N SER A 498 21.23 16.22 -23.01
CA SER A 498 22.01 16.99 -22.02
C SER A 498 23.00 16.16 -21.21
N LEU A 499 23.09 14.86 -21.48
CA LEU A 499 24.16 13.96 -21.02
C LEU A 499 25.48 14.24 -21.78
N LEU A 500 26.60 13.93 -21.13
CA LEU A 500 27.95 14.02 -21.69
C LEU A 500 28.10 13.13 -22.95
N ASN A 501 29.01 13.51 -23.86
CA ASN A 501 29.19 12.83 -25.16
C ASN A 501 29.63 11.36 -25.04
N GLU A 502 30.26 10.99 -23.92
CA GLU A 502 30.63 9.59 -23.61
C GLU A 502 29.42 8.65 -23.61
N PHE A 503 28.21 9.15 -23.33
CA PHE A 503 26.96 8.38 -23.34
C PHE A 503 26.27 8.32 -24.71
N ASP A 504 26.82 8.92 -25.78
CA ASP A 504 26.18 8.97 -27.11
C ASP A 504 25.83 7.57 -27.65
N HIS A 505 26.70 6.57 -27.42
CA HIS A 505 26.46 5.18 -27.81
C HIS A 505 25.29 4.52 -27.06
N VAL A 506 25.02 4.94 -25.82
CA VAL A 506 23.91 4.46 -24.99
C VAL A 506 22.62 5.18 -25.38
N ILE A 507 22.69 6.48 -25.68
CA ILE A 507 21.58 7.27 -26.18
C ILE A 507 21.04 6.65 -27.47
N VAL A 508 21.90 6.39 -28.46
CA VAL A 508 21.49 5.74 -29.72
C VAL A 508 20.87 4.36 -29.45
N ALA A 509 21.43 3.55 -28.55
CA ALA A 509 20.84 2.25 -28.21
C ALA A 509 19.46 2.36 -27.53
N ILE A 510 19.20 3.42 -26.75
CA ILE A 510 17.88 3.68 -26.14
C ILE A 510 16.90 4.23 -27.19
N GLU A 511 17.32 5.18 -28.03
CA GLU A 511 16.49 5.76 -29.11
C GLU A 511 16.09 4.70 -30.16
N GLU A 512 16.95 3.73 -30.46
CA GLU A 512 16.69 2.64 -31.43
C GLU A 512 15.91 1.45 -30.83
N SER A 513 16.03 1.17 -29.53
CA SER A 513 15.41 -0.04 -28.92
C SER A 513 13.97 0.14 -28.44
N LYS A 514 13.49 1.39 -28.26
CA LYS A 514 12.14 1.69 -27.77
C LYS A 514 11.60 3.00 -28.31
N ASP A 515 10.29 3.01 -28.60
CA ASP A 515 9.58 4.27 -28.86
C ASP A 515 9.51 5.10 -27.57
N ILE A 516 10.19 6.25 -27.57
CA ILE A 516 10.29 7.19 -26.46
C ILE A 516 8.90 7.64 -25.97
N SER A 517 7.92 7.75 -26.87
CA SER A 517 6.56 8.19 -26.54
C SER A 517 5.78 7.17 -25.70
N LEU A 518 6.22 5.90 -25.68
CA LEU A 518 5.59 4.78 -24.97
C LEU A 518 6.39 4.32 -23.74
N MET A 519 7.50 4.97 -23.40
CA MET A 519 8.35 4.56 -22.27
C MET A 519 7.83 5.04 -20.92
N SER A 520 7.60 4.09 -19.99
CA SER A 520 7.32 4.39 -18.59
C SER A 520 8.58 4.76 -17.79
N THR A 521 8.42 5.49 -16.68
CA THR A 521 9.51 5.87 -15.76
C THR A 521 10.31 4.67 -15.24
N LYS A 522 9.64 3.55 -14.94
CA LYS A 522 10.27 2.28 -14.53
C LYS A 522 11.05 1.66 -15.68
N ALA A 523 10.48 1.61 -16.89
CA ALA A 523 11.13 1.08 -18.08
C ALA A 523 12.34 1.92 -18.54
N TYR A 524 12.34 3.23 -18.28
CA TYR A 524 13.49 4.11 -18.52
C TYR A 524 14.63 3.87 -17.54
N LYS A 525 14.34 3.81 -16.22
CA LYS A 525 15.38 3.50 -15.22
C LYS A 525 15.99 2.12 -15.47
N GLU A 526 15.19 1.16 -15.92
CA GLU A 526 15.66 -0.20 -16.21
C GLU A 526 16.44 -0.29 -17.56
N SER A 527 16.15 0.55 -18.56
CA SER A 527 16.96 0.55 -19.80
C SER A 527 18.42 0.98 -19.57
N TRP A 528 18.69 1.82 -18.57
CA TRP A 528 20.05 2.16 -18.15
C TRP A 528 20.74 1.02 -17.37
N ARG A 529 19.98 0.14 -16.70
CA ARG A 529 20.51 -1.05 -16.03
C ARG A 529 20.93 -2.14 -17.04
N LEU A 530 20.14 -2.32 -18.09
CA LEU A 530 20.34 -3.37 -19.10
C LEU A 530 21.57 -3.14 -19.99
N THR A 531 22.08 -1.91 -20.11
CA THR A 531 23.29 -1.59 -20.88
C THR A 531 24.61 -1.87 -20.15
N ARG A 532 24.57 -2.48 -18.94
CA ARG A 532 25.75 -2.83 -18.11
C ARG A 532 26.66 -1.65 -17.72
N LEU A 533 26.14 -0.43 -17.74
CA LEU A 533 26.77 0.71 -17.08
C LEU A 533 26.08 0.90 -15.73
N ASP A 534 26.73 0.43 -14.66
CA ASP A 534 26.20 0.55 -13.30
C ASP A 534 26.08 2.05 -12.92
N PRO A 535 24.86 2.55 -12.61
CA PRO A 535 24.62 3.94 -12.20
C PRO A 535 25.38 4.39 -10.94
N SER A 536 26.00 3.45 -10.20
CA SER A 536 26.80 3.72 -9.01
C SER A 536 28.28 4.02 -9.31
N THR A 537 28.79 3.61 -10.48
CA THR A 537 30.23 3.63 -10.82
C THR A 537 30.78 5.05 -10.97
N LYS A 538 31.85 5.35 -10.23
CA LYS A 538 32.77 6.43 -10.63
C LYS A 538 33.77 5.86 -11.63
N PHE A 539 33.72 6.34 -12.87
CA PHE A 539 34.85 6.20 -13.79
C PHE A 539 35.71 7.47 -13.68
N SER A 540 36.69 7.43 -12.78
CA SER A 540 37.80 8.38 -12.81
C SER A 540 38.72 8.06 -14.00
N ILE A 541 39.21 9.12 -14.66
CA ILE A 541 40.41 9.07 -15.50
C ILE A 541 41.63 8.82 -14.61
#